data_AF-A0A926A8Y5-F1
#
_entry.id   AF-A0A926A8Y5-F1
#
_cell.length_a   1.000
_cell.length_b   1.000
_cell.length_c   1.000
_cell.angle_alpha   90.00
_cell.angle_beta   90.00
_cell.angle_gamma   90.00
#
_symmetry.space_group_name_H-M   'P 1'
#
loop_
_entity.id
_entity.type
_entity.pdbx_description
1 polymer ?
#
loop_
_entity_poly.entity_id
_entity_poly.type
_entity_poly.pdbx_seq_one_letter_code
_entity_poly.pdbx_strand_id
1 'polypeptide(L)'
;MKNTDQLREQVRMNLDSLIQAVNQSLQGKGLNKLEPVLKRIGRGGVLPHWFDTLKMNGTLPNLDGKTIGSVVEMLLVAVIETRLFAQEKIILRINPARGVDLPDLNLGVKSPSENYCTSEPFFSAYERLLGCEHDVLVLLTDYQQKKKNPPLKLQLTDWSYLHGSELADKNLCALALKHRDRLIQHNESWAKKFLKFLAYINQSDWLGKRLLKAFSLLDNSQENSDRLNAFIKAAELDFQKQNVARTKKTKPLIPDEDLEVIRSLSKASPLELAIIDAADNWVVATFLEVGRLPNTNEWEQLKKSPLNGKIGVSPALQWRYNFGPLFKFESNEEEEE
;
A
#
# COMPACT_ATOMS: atom_id res chain seq x y z
N MET A 1 -7.25 -16.60 29.39
CA MET A 1 -7.23 -16.69 27.92
C MET A 1 -6.46 -15.48 27.42
N LYS A 2 -5.48 -15.68 26.51
CA LYS A 2 -4.78 -14.56 25.90
C LYS A 2 -5.74 -13.77 25.02
N ASN A 3 -5.64 -12.44 25.05
CA ASN A 3 -6.40 -11.60 24.12
C ASN A 3 -5.71 -11.54 22.74
N THR A 4 -6.41 -11.01 21.73
CA THR A 4 -5.91 -10.91 20.35
C THR A 4 -4.55 -10.22 20.26
N ASP A 5 -4.34 -9.14 21.01
CA ASP A 5 -3.06 -8.39 20.98
C ASP A 5 -1.90 -9.22 21.54
N GLN A 6 -2.11 -9.97 22.62
CA GLN A 6 -1.09 -10.86 23.19
C GLN A 6 -0.71 -11.99 22.22
N LEU A 7 -1.69 -12.54 21.49
CA LEU A 7 -1.42 -13.55 20.46
C LEU A 7 -0.66 -12.98 19.28
N ARG A 8 -1.05 -11.79 18.81
CA ARG A 8 -0.36 -11.08 17.73
C ARG A 8 1.07 -10.73 18.10
N GLU A 9 1.32 -10.26 19.33
CA GLU A 9 2.67 -9.96 19.78
C GLU A 9 3.56 -11.20 19.86
N GLN A 10 3.01 -12.36 20.25
CA GLN A 10 3.76 -13.61 20.23
C GLN A 10 4.15 -14.04 18.83
N VAL A 11 3.26 -13.88 17.86
CA VAL A 11 3.60 -14.10 16.45
C VAL A 11 4.72 -13.15 16.03
N ARG A 12 4.57 -11.84 16.32
CA ARG A 12 5.54 -10.79 16.00
C ARG A 12 6.94 -11.08 16.56
N MET A 13 7.03 -11.44 17.84
CA MET A 13 8.30 -11.76 18.52
C MET A 13 8.98 -13.02 17.99
N ASN A 14 8.26 -13.88 17.25
CA ASN A 14 8.78 -15.16 16.75
C ASN A 14 8.86 -15.22 15.22
N LEU A 15 8.71 -14.08 14.51
CA LEU A 15 8.61 -14.06 13.05
C LEU A 15 9.79 -14.74 12.37
N ASP A 16 11.04 -14.48 12.76
CA ASP A 16 12.20 -15.11 12.12
C ASP A 16 12.14 -16.64 12.14
N SER A 17 11.84 -17.22 13.32
CA SER A 17 11.68 -18.66 13.51
C SER A 17 10.49 -19.22 12.71
N LEU A 18 9.37 -18.49 12.68
CA LEU A 18 8.18 -18.86 11.92
C LEU A 18 8.43 -18.82 10.41
N ILE A 19 9.07 -17.77 9.89
CA ILE A 19 9.41 -17.63 8.46
C ILE A 19 10.42 -18.68 8.05
N GLN A 20 11.42 -18.97 8.88
CA GLN A 20 12.35 -20.07 8.63
C GLN A 20 11.61 -21.42 8.56
N ALA A 21 10.63 -21.65 9.44
CA ALA A 21 9.81 -22.86 9.41
C ALA A 21 8.90 -22.94 8.17
N VAL A 22 8.33 -21.81 7.73
CA VAL A 22 7.57 -21.74 6.47
C VAL A 22 8.48 -22.07 5.28
N ASN A 23 9.69 -21.51 5.22
CA ASN A 23 10.69 -21.84 4.20
C ASN A 23 11.09 -23.32 4.21
N GLN A 24 11.24 -23.94 5.38
CA GLN A 24 11.45 -25.39 5.48
C GLN A 24 10.27 -26.16 4.87
N SER A 25 9.03 -25.75 5.15
CA SER A 25 7.83 -26.37 4.58
C SER A 25 7.70 -26.16 3.07
N LEU A 26 8.10 -25.00 2.54
CA LEU A 26 8.21 -24.73 1.09
C LEU A 26 9.26 -25.61 0.40
N GLN A 27 10.18 -26.22 1.15
CA GLN A 27 11.13 -27.24 0.67
C GLN A 27 10.61 -28.67 0.87
N GLY A 28 9.35 -28.86 1.25
CA GLY A 28 8.74 -30.15 1.53
C GLY A 28 9.03 -30.71 2.94
N LYS A 29 9.77 -29.99 3.79
CA LYS A 29 10.18 -30.50 5.11
C LYS A 29 9.09 -30.28 6.16
N GLY A 30 8.84 -31.31 6.97
CA GLY A 30 7.94 -31.21 8.13
C GLY A 30 6.45 -31.16 7.82
N LEU A 31 6.03 -31.35 6.56
CA LEU A 31 4.63 -31.22 6.14
C LEU A 31 3.66 -32.20 6.82
N ASN A 32 4.12 -33.37 7.25
CA ASN A 32 3.28 -34.33 7.99
C ASN A 32 2.66 -33.72 9.26
N LYS A 33 3.40 -32.83 9.95
CA LYS A 33 2.90 -32.17 11.16
C LYS A 33 1.88 -31.07 10.84
N LEU A 34 1.95 -30.50 9.63
CA LEU A 34 1.08 -29.42 9.17
C LEU A 34 -0.23 -29.95 8.54
N GLU A 35 -0.23 -31.20 8.09
CA GLU A 35 -1.33 -31.86 7.38
C GLU A 35 -2.70 -31.69 8.05
N PRO A 36 -2.87 -31.88 9.39
CA PRO A 36 -4.17 -31.70 10.03
C PRO A 36 -4.71 -30.28 9.93
N VAL A 37 -3.83 -29.29 10.07
CA VAL A 37 -4.20 -27.87 9.96
C VAL A 37 -4.53 -27.53 8.51
N LEU A 38 -3.64 -27.87 7.58
CA LEU A 38 -3.82 -27.61 6.13
C LEU A 38 -5.10 -28.25 5.58
N LYS A 39 -5.44 -29.45 6.04
CA LYS A 39 -6.69 -30.12 5.68
C LYS A 39 -7.91 -29.37 6.22
N ARG A 40 -7.86 -28.90 7.48
CA ARG A 40 -8.95 -28.13 8.11
C ARG A 40 -9.22 -26.81 7.39
N ILE A 41 -8.16 -26.07 7.07
CA ILE A 41 -8.30 -24.75 6.42
C ILE A 41 -8.47 -24.85 4.90
N GLY A 42 -8.18 -26.02 4.32
CA GLY A 42 -8.41 -26.31 2.92
C GLY A 42 -9.90 -26.35 2.56
N ARG A 43 -10.20 -26.03 1.31
CA ARG A 43 -11.58 -25.95 0.82
C ARG A 43 -12.28 -27.30 1.00
N GLY A 44 -13.42 -27.29 1.70
CA GLY A 44 -14.21 -28.50 1.97
C GLY A 44 -13.55 -29.49 2.93
N GLY A 45 -12.55 -29.07 3.71
CA GLY A 45 -11.85 -29.96 4.63
C GLY A 45 -10.90 -30.94 3.93
N VAL A 46 -10.43 -30.59 2.73
CA VAL A 46 -9.53 -31.41 1.89
C VAL A 46 -8.17 -30.73 1.82
N LEU A 47 -7.12 -31.55 1.73
CA LEU A 47 -5.77 -31.03 1.51
C LEU A 47 -5.69 -30.24 0.20
N PRO A 48 -4.93 -29.14 0.16
CA PRO A 48 -4.70 -28.40 -1.07
C PRO A 48 -4.06 -29.28 -2.14
N HIS A 49 -4.44 -29.08 -3.40
CA HIS A 49 -3.92 -29.87 -4.53
C HIS A 49 -2.39 -29.82 -4.69
N TRP A 50 -1.73 -28.79 -4.16
CA TRP A 50 -0.27 -28.64 -4.19
C TRP A 50 0.45 -29.44 -3.09
N PHE A 51 -0.27 -29.93 -2.07
CA PHE A 51 0.32 -30.51 -0.86
C PHE A 51 1.17 -31.75 -1.15
N ASP A 52 0.63 -32.71 -1.90
CA ASP A 52 1.34 -33.96 -2.18
C ASP A 52 2.58 -33.73 -3.04
N THR A 53 2.49 -32.85 -4.04
CA THR A 53 3.65 -32.47 -4.87
C THR A 53 4.74 -31.81 -4.03
N LEU A 54 4.37 -30.90 -3.12
CA LEU A 54 5.32 -30.23 -2.24
C LEU A 54 5.98 -31.23 -1.28
N LYS A 55 5.19 -32.16 -0.73
CA LYS A 55 5.63 -33.21 0.20
C LYS A 55 6.56 -34.23 -0.43
N MET A 56 6.27 -34.67 -1.65
CA MET A 56 7.07 -35.69 -2.33
C MET A 56 8.31 -35.10 -3.01
N ASN A 57 8.17 -33.93 -3.64
CA ASN A 57 9.18 -33.41 -4.56
C ASN A 57 9.91 -32.16 -4.02
N GLY A 58 9.43 -31.55 -2.93
CA GLY A 58 9.96 -30.28 -2.43
C GLY A 58 9.76 -29.12 -3.41
N THR A 59 8.73 -29.21 -4.25
CA THR A 59 8.43 -28.24 -5.32
C THR A 59 6.92 -28.02 -5.42
N LEU A 60 6.50 -26.83 -5.81
CA LEU A 60 5.11 -26.52 -6.13
C LEU A 60 4.80 -26.84 -7.61
N PRO A 61 3.54 -27.16 -7.94
CA PRO A 61 3.10 -27.19 -9.33
C PRO A 61 3.20 -25.79 -9.96
N ASN A 62 2.97 -25.68 -11.27
CA ASN A 62 2.92 -24.37 -11.92
C ASN A 62 1.66 -23.63 -11.46
N LEU A 63 1.83 -22.60 -10.65
CA LEU A 63 0.77 -21.82 -10.02
C LEU A 63 0.87 -20.36 -10.43
N ASP A 64 -0.28 -19.68 -10.49
CA ASP A 64 -0.31 -18.23 -10.67
C ASP A 64 0.04 -17.50 -9.36
N GLY A 65 0.35 -16.20 -9.46
CA GLY A 65 0.76 -15.42 -8.29
C GLY A 65 -0.30 -15.37 -7.18
N LYS A 66 -1.59 -15.40 -7.53
CA LYS A 66 -2.68 -15.42 -6.54
C LYS A 66 -2.69 -16.72 -5.74
N THR A 67 -2.50 -17.86 -6.42
CA THR A 67 -2.45 -19.15 -5.74
C THR A 67 -1.19 -19.29 -4.90
N ILE A 68 -0.06 -18.68 -5.31
CA ILE A 68 1.15 -18.62 -4.50
C ILE A 68 0.91 -17.88 -3.19
N GLY A 69 0.20 -16.74 -3.22
CA GLY A 69 -0.12 -16.03 -1.99
C GLY A 69 -0.92 -16.89 -1.01
N SER A 70 -1.92 -17.61 -1.51
CA SER A 70 -2.70 -18.55 -0.70
C SER A 70 -1.86 -19.71 -0.14
N VAL A 71 -0.89 -20.25 -0.90
CA VAL A 71 0.03 -21.29 -0.40
C VAL A 71 0.83 -20.75 0.80
N VAL A 72 1.40 -19.56 0.68
CA VAL A 72 2.19 -18.91 1.74
C VAL A 72 1.34 -18.67 2.99
N GLU A 73 0.14 -18.11 2.82
CA GLU A 73 -0.82 -17.89 3.92
C GLU A 73 -1.18 -19.19 4.65
N MET A 74 -1.54 -20.25 3.91
CA MET A 74 -1.91 -21.52 4.50
C MET A 74 -0.77 -22.18 5.26
N LEU A 75 0.45 -22.12 4.72
CA LEU A 75 1.64 -22.64 5.40
C LEU A 75 1.96 -21.82 6.65
N LEU A 76 1.86 -20.49 6.59
CA LEU A 76 2.07 -19.63 7.75
C LEU A 76 1.11 -19.98 8.89
N VAL A 77 -0.19 -20.13 8.61
CA VAL A 77 -1.17 -20.53 9.64
C VAL A 77 -0.83 -21.88 10.24
N ALA A 78 -0.54 -22.87 9.39
CA ALA A 78 -0.19 -24.20 9.86
C ALA A 78 1.08 -24.19 10.73
N VAL A 79 2.09 -23.40 10.37
CA VAL A 79 3.32 -23.25 11.16
C VAL A 79 3.04 -22.55 12.49
N ILE A 80 2.25 -21.47 12.52
CA ILE A 80 1.89 -20.77 13.75
C ILE A 80 1.16 -21.71 14.72
N GLU A 81 0.14 -22.42 14.25
CA GLU A 81 -0.65 -23.34 15.10
C GLU A 81 0.20 -24.49 15.64
N THR A 82 1.04 -25.08 14.80
CA THR A 82 1.79 -26.30 15.15
C THR A 82 3.11 -26.05 15.87
N ARG A 83 3.68 -24.84 15.78
CA ARG A 83 4.93 -24.49 16.46
C ARG A 83 4.73 -23.54 17.64
N LEU A 84 4.06 -22.42 17.40
CA LEU A 84 3.93 -21.38 18.42
C LEU A 84 2.77 -21.69 19.38
N PHE A 85 1.63 -22.11 18.84
CA PHE A 85 0.41 -22.30 19.64
C PHE A 85 0.09 -23.75 20.00
N ALA A 86 1.00 -24.70 19.72
CA ALA A 86 0.74 -26.12 19.93
C ALA A 86 0.43 -26.48 21.39
N GLN A 87 1.17 -25.90 22.35
CA GLN A 87 0.96 -26.16 23.78
C GLN A 87 -0.38 -25.60 24.27
N GLU A 88 -0.76 -24.44 23.75
CA GLU A 88 -1.97 -23.72 24.14
C GLU A 88 -3.20 -24.18 23.36
N LYS A 89 -3.00 -25.02 22.33
CA LYS A 89 -4.04 -25.56 21.45
C LYS A 89 -4.91 -24.47 20.83
N ILE A 90 -4.31 -23.33 20.50
CA ILE A 90 -5.02 -22.23 19.84
C ILE A 90 -5.18 -22.56 18.37
N ILE A 91 -6.40 -22.43 17.89
CA ILE A 91 -6.79 -22.69 16.50
C ILE A 91 -7.19 -21.36 15.88
N LEU A 92 -6.51 -20.98 14.81
CA LEU A 92 -6.78 -19.77 14.05
C LEU A 92 -7.86 -20.04 13.00
N ARG A 93 -8.80 -19.11 12.92
CA ARG A 93 -9.75 -18.99 11.83
C ARG A 93 -9.07 -18.24 10.69
N ILE A 94 -9.41 -18.64 9.47
CA ILE A 94 -9.06 -17.90 8.26
C ILE A 94 -10.35 -17.32 7.72
N ASN A 95 -10.40 -16.00 7.49
CA ASN A 95 -11.60 -15.36 6.94
C ASN A 95 -11.26 -14.22 5.96
N PRO A 96 -11.01 -14.55 4.69
CA PRO A 96 -10.69 -13.55 3.67
C PRO A 96 -11.83 -12.54 3.44
N ALA A 97 -13.08 -12.88 3.79
CA ALA A 97 -14.25 -12.08 3.47
C ALA A 97 -14.45 -10.83 4.33
N ARG A 98 -13.68 -10.66 5.42
CA ARG A 98 -13.72 -9.47 6.29
C ARG A 98 -12.54 -8.51 6.07
N GLY A 99 -11.70 -8.74 5.06
CA GLY A 99 -10.52 -7.92 4.79
C GLY A 99 -9.38 -8.11 5.80
N VAL A 100 -9.41 -9.18 6.61
CA VAL A 100 -8.34 -9.56 7.54
C VAL A 100 -8.11 -11.06 7.43
N ASP A 101 -6.91 -11.47 7.02
CA ASP A 101 -6.61 -12.87 6.75
C ASP A 101 -6.68 -13.74 8.02
N LEU A 102 -6.14 -13.23 9.13
CA LEU A 102 -6.10 -13.88 10.44
C LEU A 102 -6.88 -13.05 11.49
N PRO A 103 -8.22 -13.13 11.51
CA PRO A 103 -9.06 -12.31 12.39
C PRO A 103 -8.77 -12.53 13.89
N ASP A 104 -8.37 -13.74 14.29
CA ASP A 104 -8.04 -14.03 15.70
C ASP A 104 -6.77 -13.32 16.17
N LEU A 105 -5.94 -12.86 15.23
CA LEU A 105 -4.74 -12.08 15.47
C LEU A 105 -4.92 -10.61 15.08
N ASN A 106 -6.03 -10.23 14.45
CA ASN A 106 -6.17 -8.93 13.78
C ASN A 106 -4.94 -8.60 12.91
N LEU A 107 -4.57 -9.56 12.04
CA LEU A 107 -3.36 -9.55 11.21
C LEU A 107 -3.71 -9.92 9.76
N GLY A 108 -3.37 -9.05 8.83
CA GLY A 108 -3.38 -9.30 7.39
C GLY A 108 -2.04 -9.88 6.93
N VAL A 109 -2.06 -10.63 5.83
CA VAL A 109 -0.88 -11.24 5.23
C VAL A 109 -0.81 -10.83 3.76
N LYS A 110 0.31 -10.24 3.35
CA LYS A 110 0.56 -9.88 1.95
C LYS A 110 1.81 -10.59 1.48
N SER A 111 1.76 -11.23 0.33
CA SER A 111 2.85 -12.06 -0.20
C SER A 111 3.32 -11.56 -1.57
N PRO A 112 3.85 -10.33 -1.66
CA PRO A 112 4.35 -9.81 -2.93
C PRO A 112 5.54 -10.64 -3.42
N SER A 113 5.82 -10.50 -4.71
CA SER A 113 7.03 -11.04 -5.34
C SER A 113 8.06 -9.91 -5.50
N GLU A 114 9.16 -10.13 -6.19
CA GLU A 114 10.26 -9.18 -6.45
C GLU A 114 9.86 -7.94 -7.27
N ASN A 115 8.62 -7.88 -7.77
CA ASN A 115 8.02 -6.66 -8.30
C ASN A 115 7.36 -5.77 -7.22
N TYR A 116 7.34 -6.26 -5.97
CA TYR A 116 6.85 -5.62 -4.74
C TYR A 116 5.37 -5.20 -4.75
N CYS A 117 4.59 -5.73 -5.69
CA CYS A 117 3.23 -5.25 -5.92
C CYS A 117 2.19 -6.28 -5.49
N THR A 118 1.15 -5.80 -4.80
CA THR A 118 -0.11 -6.54 -4.59
C THR A 118 -1.29 -5.61 -4.82
N SER A 119 -2.49 -6.16 -4.98
CA SER A 119 -3.72 -5.39 -5.11
C SER A 119 -4.76 -5.85 -4.11
N GLU A 120 -5.54 -4.89 -3.59
CA GLU A 120 -6.59 -5.16 -2.62
C GLU A 120 -7.79 -4.23 -2.83
N PRO A 121 -9.04 -4.72 -2.72
CA PRO A 121 -10.22 -3.87 -2.62
C PRO A 121 -10.06 -2.86 -1.48
N PHE A 122 -10.61 -1.66 -1.64
CA PHE A 122 -10.62 -0.64 -0.60
C PHE A 122 -12.04 -0.27 -0.24
N PHE A 123 -12.27 0.06 1.03
CA PHE A 123 -13.57 0.55 1.49
C PHE A 123 -13.62 2.07 1.41
N SER A 124 -12.49 2.73 1.58
CA SER A 124 -12.38 4.18 1.51
C SER A 124 -11.09 4.65 0.84
N ALA A 125 -11.19 5.74 0.07
CA ALA A 125 -10.02 6.43 -0.48
C ALA A 125 -9.07 6.93 0.63
N TYR A 126 -9.61 7.17 1.84
CA TYR A 126 -8.85 7.70 2.98
C TYR A 126 -7.93 6.65 3.63
N GLU A 127 -8.12 5.35 3.37
CA GLU A 127 -7.16 4.29 3.77
C GLU A 127 -5.76 4.57 3.21
N ARG A 128 -5.67 5.31 2.09
CA ARG A 128 -4.39 5.75 1.53
C ARG A 128 -3.57 6.61 2.49
N LEU A 129 -4.21 7.31 3.42
CA LEU A 129 -3.59 8.15 4.44
C LEU A 129 -3.67 7.53 5.84
N LEU A 130 -4.75 6.79 6.10
CA LEU A 130 -5.04 6.22 7.42
C LEU A 130 -4.43 4.83 7.62
N GLY A 131 -4.13 4.13 6.52
CA GLY A 131 -3.79 2.72 6.54
C GLY A 131 -5.04 1.84 6.73
N CYS A 132 -4.83 0.63 7.25
CA CYS A 132 -5.89 -0.30 7.59
C CYS A 132 -6.07 -0.43 9.12
N GLU A 133 -7.19 -1.04 9.55
CA GLU A 133 -7.54 -1.20 10.97
C GLU A 133 -6.79 -2.35 11.67
N HIS A 134 -5.97 -3.09 10.94
CA HIS A 134 -5.29 -4.30 11.39
C HIS A 134 -3.82 -4.25 11.01
N ASP A 135 -2.96 -4.94 11.75
CA ASP A 135 -1.53 -4.98 11.41
C ASP A 135 -1.32 -5.89 10.19
N VAL A 136 -0.22 -5.72 9.46
CA VAL A 136 0.07 -6.48 8.24
C VAL A 136 1.45 -7.09 8.29
N LEU A 137 1.52 -8.39 8.02
CA LEU A 137 2.76 -9.11 7.74
C LEU A 137 2.96 -9.20 6.23
N VAL A 138 4.05 -8.62 5.74
CA VAL A 138 4.47 -8.67 4.34
C VAL A 138 5.56 -9.71 4.18
N LEU A 139 5.37 -10.68 3.29
CA LEU A 139 6.28 -11.81 3.03
C LEU A 139 6.74 -11.78 1.57
N LEU A 140 7.98 -11.36 1.34
CA LEU A 140 8.53 -11.26 0.00
C LEU A 140 8.90 -12.65 -0.54
N THR A 141 8.44 -12.96 -1.75
CA THR A 141 8.72 -14.24 -2.42
C THR A 141 9.64 -14.08 -3.63
N ASP A 142 10.37 -15.14 -3.98
CA ASP A 142 11.20 -15.22 -5.21
C ASP A 142 10.42 -15.71 -6.45
N TYR A 143 9.09 -15.57 -6.45
CA TYR A 143 8.23 -16.18 -7.47
C TYR A 143 8.48 -15.65 -8.90
N GLN A 144 8.76 -14.35 -9.11
CA GLN A 144 8.97 -13.80 -10.45
C GLN A 144 10.22 -14.41 -11.10
N GLN A 145 11.27 -14.65 -10.32
CA GLN A 145 12.48 -15.32 -10.79
C GLN A 145 12.22 -16.80 -11.02
N LYS A 146 11.59 -17.50 -10.06
CA LYS A 146 11.44 -18.96 -10.10
C LYS A 146 10.43 -19.46 -11.13
N LYS A 147 9.36 -18.71 -11.42
CA LYS A 147 8.34 -19.13 -12.41
C LYS A 147 8.88 -19.30 -13.83
N LYS A 148 10.04 -18.70 -14.14
CA LYS A 148 10.71 -18.82 -15.45
C LYS A 148 11.43 -20.16 -15.63
N ASN A 149 11.75 -20.85 -14.52
CA ASN A 149 12.58 -22.06 -14.51
C ASN A 149 11.91 -23.15 -13.65
N PRO A 150 10.92 -23.88 -14.17
CA PRO A 150 10.32 -25.00 -13.44
C PRO A 150 11.34 -26.13 -13.18
N PRO A 151 11.18 -26.93 -12.09
CA PRO A 151 10.06 -26.93 -11.16
C PRO A 151 10.10 -25.80 -10.12
N LEU A 152 8.93 -25.35 -9.65
CA LEU A 152 8.81 -24.14 -8.81
C LEU A 152 9.30 -24.41 -7.38
N LYS A 153 10.53 -24.00 -7.09
CA LYS A 153 11.12 -23.98 -5.75
C LYS A 153 10.99 -22.58 -5.16
N LEU A 154 9.84 -22.31 -4.56
CA LEU A 154 9.52 -21.02 -3.94
C LEU A 154 10.24 -20.84 -2.60
N GLN A 155 10.68 -19.63 -2.31
CA GLN A 155 11.19 -19.22 -1.00
C GLN A 155 10.65 -17.84 -0.61
N LEU A 156 10.51 -17.64 0.69
CA LEU A 156 10.40 -16.32 1.29
C LEU A 156 11.81 -15.75 1.44
N THR A 157 12.08 -14.63 0.79
CA THR A 157 13.41 -14.00 0.75
C THR A 157 13.57 -12.92 1.81
N ASP A 158 12.49 -12.26 2.20
CA ASP A 158 12.48 -11.21 3.22
C ASP A 158 11.07 -11.04 3.82
N TRP A 159 10.97 -10.33 4.94
CA TRP A 159 9.69 -10.02 5.58
C TRP A 159 9.69 -8.65 6.26
N SER A 160 8.52 -8.03 6.36
CA SER A 160 8.32 -6.80 7.13
C SER A 160 7.00 -6.86 7.88
N TYR A 161 7.01 -6.41 9.12
CA TYR A 161 5.81 -6.21 9.92
C TYR A 161 5.43 -4.73 9.92
N LEU A 162 4.16 -4.44 9.60
CA LEU A 162 3.62 -3.10 9.56
C LEU A 162 2.48 -2.98 10.56
N HIS A 163 2.46 -1.88 11.31
CA HIS A 163 1.23 -1.49 11.99
C HIS A 163 0.19 -1.05 10.96
N GLY A 164 -1.09 -1.17 11.27
CA GLY A 164 -2.16 -0.84 10.31
C GLY A 164 -2.02 0.54 9.66
N SER A 165 -1.64 1.56 10.43
CA SER A 165 -1.41 2.93 9.93
C SER A 165 -0.21 3.08 8.99
N GLU A 166 0.71 2.11 9.01
CA GLU A 166 1.91 2.10 8.17
C GLU A 166 1.64 1.51 6.77
N LEU A 167 0.51 0.79 6.60
CA LEU A 167 -0.01 0.37 5.29
C LEU A 167 -0.68 1.54 4.55
N ALA A 168 0.02 2.66 4.44
CA ALA A 168 -0.45 3.90 3.82
C ALA A 168 0.64 4.48 2.92
N ASP A 169 0.26 5.43 2.06
CA ASP A 169 1.19 6.06 1.12
C ASP A 169 2.20 6.95 1.87
N LYS A 170 3.47 6.57 1.83
CA LYS A 170 4.57 7.25 2.51
C LYS A 170 4.64 8.74 2.19
N ASN A 171 4.58 9.09 0.91
CA ASN A 171 4.82 10.47 0.48
C ASN A 171 3.61 11.36 0.76
N LEU A 172 2.40 10.83 0.56
CA LEU A 172 1.18 11.58 0.84
C LEU A 172 0.93 11.72 2.34
N CYS A 173 1.24 10.69 3.13
CA CYS A 173 1.22 10.77 4.59
C CYS A 173 2.19 11.83 5.12
N ALA A 174 3.43 11.88 4.60
CA ALA A 174 4.39 12.91 4.99
C ALA A 174 3.88 14.33 4.66
N LEU A 175 3.28 14.52 3.49
CA LEU A 175 2.70 15.81 3.10
C LEU A 175 1.47 16.16 3.97
N ALA A 176 0.61 15.18 4.24
CA ALA A 176 -0.54 15.36 5.12
C ALA A 176 -0.09 15.78 6.53
N LEU A 177 0.88 15.07 7.10
CA LEU A 177 1.42 15.34 8.45
C LEU A 177 2.00 16.75 8.54
N LYS A 178 2.71 17.20 7.50
CA LYS A 178 3.33 18.52 7.43
C LYS A 178 2.31 19.67 7.52
N HIS A 179 1.13 19.52 6.91
CA HIS A 179 0.17 20.62 6.78
C HIS A 179 -1.08 20.49 7.65
N ARG A 180 -1.40 19.27 8.13
CA ARG A 180 -2.67 18.96 8.82
C ARG A 180 -2.98 19.94 9.95
N ASP A 181 -2.09 20.07 10.93
CA ASP A 181 -2.41 20.78 12.18
C ASP A 181 -2.58 22.28 11.92
N ARG A 182 -1.73 22.87 11.07
CA ARG A 182 -1.85 24.27 10.64
C ARG A 182 -3.17 24.52 9.91
N LEU A 183 -3.53 23.65 8.96
CA LEU A 183 -4.76 23.80 8.19
C LEU A 183 -6.00 23.64 9.07
N ILE A 184 -6.00 22.70 10.02
CA ILE A 184 -7.11 22.53 10.98
C ILE A 184 -7.30 23.79 11.81
N GLN A 185 -6.21 24.36 12.34
CA GLN A 185 -6.27 25.58 13.16
C GLN A 185 -6.77 26.79 12.37
N HIS A 186 -6.38 26.88 11.10
CA HIS A 186 -6.77 28.01 10.26
C HIS A 186 -8.20 27.88 9.71
N ASN A 187 -8.52 26.74 9.09
CA ASN A 187 -9.83 26.46 8.52
C ASN A 187 -10.05 24.95 8.32
N GLU A 188 -10.90 24.36 9.16
CA GLU A 188 -11.22 22.92 9.10
C GLU A 188 -11.76 22.46 7.73
N SER A 189 -12.52 23.31 7.03
CA SER A 189 -13.02 22.99 5.69
C SER A 189 -11.87 22.85 4.68
N TRP A 190 -10.86 23.71 4.78
CA TRP A 190 -9.67 23.65 3.92
C TRP A 190 -8.83 22.41 4.22
N ALA A 191 -8.68 22.05 5.49
CA ALA A 191 -8.02 20.81 5.88
C ALA A 191 -8.72 19.58 5.28
N LYS A 192 -10.06 19.53 5.33
CA LYS A 192 -10.84 18.44 4.73
C LYS A 192 -10.67 18.36 3.21
N LYS A 193 -10.70 19.50 2.51
CA LYS A 193 -10.46 19.58 1.06
C LYS A 193 -9.05 19.11 0.67
N PHE A 194 -8.05 19.54 1.43
CA PHE A 194 -6.66 19.11 1.24
C PHE A 194 -6.50 17.59 1.42
N LEU A 195 -6.98 17.03 2.53
CA LEU A 195 -6.88 15.59 2.77
C LEU A 195 -7.70 14.76 1.79
N LYS A 196 -8.86 15.27 1.35
CA LYS A 196 -9.63 14.70 0.24
C LYS A 196 -8.76 14.66 -1.03
N PHE A 197 -8.12 15.75 -1.43
CA PHE A 197 -7.22 15.73 -2.58
C PHE A 197 -6.12 14.66 -2.45
N LEU A 198 -5.45 14.56 -1.30
CA LEU A 198 -4.41 13.55 -1.07
C LEU A 198 -4.96 12.11 -1.11
N ALA A 199 -6.17 11.86 -0.63
CA ALA A 199 -6.79 10.55 -0.72
C ALA A 199 -7.01 10.11 -2.18
N TYR A 200 -7.50 11.02 -3.02
CA TYR A 200 -7.95 10.70 -4.38
C TYR A 200 -6.90 10.91 -5.48
N ILE A 201 -5.82 11.66 -5.23
CA ILE A 201 -4.89 12.09 -6.29
C ILE A 201 -4.28 10.91 -7.09
N ASN A 202 -4.55 10.87 -8.39
CA ASN A 202 -3.81 10.00 -9.29
C ASN A 202 -2.49 10.69 -9.70
N GLN A 203 -1.36 10.18 -9.20
CA GLN A 203 -0.05 10.78 -9.45
C GLN A 203 0.45 10.62 -10.91
N SER A 204 -0.27 9.87 -11.76
CA SER A 204 -0.02 9.86 -13.21
C SER A 204 -0.72 11.00 -13.95
N ASP A 205 -1.71 11.64 -13.34
CA ASP A 205 -2.40 12.79 -13.91
C ASP A 205 -1.49 14.02 -13.89
N TRP A 206 -1.47 14.79 -14.98
CA TRP A 206 -0.53 15.90 -15.11
C TRP A 206 -0.91 17.06 -14.17
N LEU A 207 -2.16 17.52 -14.22
CA LEU A 207 -2.65 18.61 -13.39
C LEU A 207 -2.56 18.23 -11.91
N GLY A 208 -3.07 17.06 -11.56
CA GLY A 208 -3.02 16.54 -10.20
C GLY A 208 -1.59 16.47 -9.64
N LYS A 209 -0.61 16.01 -10.43
CA LYS A 209 0.81 15.99 -10.02
C LYS A 209 1.37 17.41 -9.81
N ARG A 210 0.94 18.39 -10.61
CA ARG A 210 1.35 19.78 -10.45
C ARG A 210 0.73 20.39 -9.19
N LEU A 211 -0.56 20.18 -8.96
CA LEU A 211 -1.25 20.63 -7.75
C LEU A 211 -0.64 20.02 -6.48
N LEU A 212 -0.30 18.73 -6.50
CA LEU A 212 0.41 18.08 -5.39
C LEU A 212 1.74 18.78 -5.06
N LYS A 213 2.51 19.16 -6.09
CA LYS A 213 3.76 19.92 -5.90
C LYS A 213 3.52 21.34 -5.41
N ALA A 214 2.40 21.97 -5.78
CA ALA A 214 2.08 23.34 -5.39
C ALA A 214 1.97 23.49 -3.86
N PHE A 215 1.62 22.44 -3.11
CA PHE A 215 1.60 22.48 -1.64
C PHE A 215 2.97 22.81 -1.02
N SER A 216 4.09 22.55 -1.70
CA SER A 216 5.43 22.99 -1.25
C SER A 216 5.61 24.52 -1.24
N LEU A 217 4.73 25.26 -1.92
CA LEU A 217 4.70 26.72 -1.89
C LEU A 217 4.12 27.25 -0.57
N LEU A 218 3.41 26.42 0.21
CA LEU A 218 2.82 26.83 1.48
C LEU A 218 3.81 26.89 2.64
N ASP A 219 5.05 26.45 2.42
CA ASP A 219 6.03 26.23 3.48
C ASP A 219 6.64 27.51 4.07
N ASN A 220 6.56 28.67 3.40
CA ASN A 220 7.20 29.92 3.84
C ASN A 220 6.30 31.15 3.61
N SER A 221 6.34 32.13 4.51
CA SER A 221 5.45 33.31 4.50
C SER A 221 5.98 34.52 3.71
N GLN A 222 7.25 34.57 3.32
CA GLN A 222 7.88 35.84 2.91
C GLN A 222 8.28 36.00 1.43
N GLU A 223 8.32 34.94 0.60
CA GLU A 223 8.73 35.04 -0.82
C GLU A 223 7.93 34.10 -1.73
N ASN A 224 6.59 34.22 -1.70
CA ASN A 224 5.74 33.33 -2.50
C ASN A 224 5.67 33.72 -3.98
N SER A 225 5.90 34.99 -4.36
CA SER A 225 5.72 35.43 -5.74
C SER A 225 6.78 34.83 -6.69
N ASP A 226 8.07 34.94 -6.37
CA ASP A 226 9.14 34.40 -7.24
C ASP A 226 9.11 32.87 -7.31
N ARG A 227 8.86 32.21 -6.17
CA ARG A 227 8.69 30.75 -6.12
C ARG A 227 7.47 30.29 -6.93
N LEU A 228 6.36 31.01 -6.83
CA LEU A 228 5.15 30.73 -7.62
C LEU A 228 5.41 30.93 -9.11
N ASN A 229 6.04 32.03 -9.51
CA ASN A 229 6.39 32.30 -10.90
C ASN A 229 7.33 31.22 -11.46
N ALA A 230 8.34 30.81 -10.69
CA ALA A 230 9.24 29.72 -11.05
C ALA A 230 8.49 28.38 -11.18
N PHE A 231 7.57 28.08 -10.26
CA PHE A 231 6.71 26.90 -10.32
C PHE A 231 5.83 26.88 -11.58
N ILE A 232 5.16 28.00 -11.89
CA ILE A 232 4.31 28.12 -13.08
C ILE A 232 5.13 27.94 -14.36
N LYS A 233 6.28 28.63 -14.48
CA LYS A 233 7.18 28.48 -15.63
C LYS A 233 7.67 27.03 -15.80
N ALA A 234 8.03 26.36 -14.70
CA ALA A 234 8.42 24.96 -14.74
C ALA A 234 7.26 24.02 -15.13
N ALA A 235 6.03 24.36 -14.78
CA ALA A 235 4.84 23.64 -15.23
C ALA A 235 4.61 23.83 -16.75
N GLU A 236 4.71 25.05 -17.26
CA GLU A 236 4.57 25.36 -18.70
C GLU A 236 5.58 24.59 -19.57
N LEU A 237 6.86 24.59 -19.17
CA LEU A 237 7.91 23.86 -19.88
C LEU A 237 7.65 22.36 -19.90
N ASP A 238 7.21 21.79 -18.77
CA ASP A 238 6.86 20.37 -18.71
C ASP A 238 5.61 20.05 -19.52
N PHE A 239 4.58 20.90 -19.49
CA PHE A 239 3.38 20.76 -20.32
C PHE A 239 3.73 20.63 -21.80
N GLN A 240 4.53 21.57 -22.32
CA GLN A 240 5.00 21.55 -23.70
C GLN A 240 5.79 20.28 -24.02
N LYS A 241 6.74 19.92 -23.14
CA LYS A 241 7.56 18.71 -23.30
C LYS A 241 6.70 17.44 -23.33
N GLN A 242 5.73 17.31 -22.43
CA GLN A 242 4.84 16.14 -22.34
C GLN A 242 3.93 16.04 -23.56
N ASN A 243 3.37 17.16 -24.04
CA ASN A 243 2.51 17.16 -25.22
C ASN A 243 3.27 16.81 -26.50
N VAL A 244 4.49 17.33 -26.70
CA VAL A 244 5.37 16.89 -27.80
C VAL A 244 5.62 15.38 -27.74
N ALA A 245 5.89 14.83 -26.56
CA ALA A 245 6.12 13.40 -26.39
C ALA A 245 4.84 12.56 -26.61
N ARG A 246 3.66 13.08 -26.22
CA ARG A 246 2.35 12.43 -26.43
C ARG A 246 1.96 12.41 -27.90
N THR A 247 2.19 13.50 -28.65
CA THR A 247 2.00 13.55 -30.11
C THR A 247 2.82 12.47 -30.81
N LYS A 248 4.11 12.35 -30.47
CA LYS A 248 4.99 11.30 -31.04
C LYS A 248 4.53 9.88 -30.75
N LYS A 249 3.79 9.67 -29.66
CA LYS A 249 3.26 8.36 -29.23
C LYS A 249 1.78 8.17 -29.56
N THR A 250 1.18 9.08 -30.33
CA THR A 250 -0.26 9.08 -30.69
C THR A 250 -1.17 8.96 -29.45
N LYS A 251 -0.77 9.59 -28.34
CA LYS A 251 -1.56 9.63 -27.11
C LYS A 251 -2.35 10.94 -27.04
N PRO A 252 -3.52 10.95 -26.35
CA PRO A 252 -4.24 12.19 -26.07
C PRO A 252 -3.33 13.22 -25.40
N LEU A 253 -3.44 14.47 -25.84
CA LEU A 253 -2.70 15.59 -25.25
C LEU A 253 -3.24 15.90 -23.85
N ILE A 254 -2.41 16.57 -23.06
CA ILE A 254 -2.86 17.25 -21.85
C ILE A 254 -3.66 18.47 -22.31
N PRO A 255 -4.91 18.67 -21.82
CA PRO A 255 -5.75 19.80 -22.20
C PRO A 255 -5.14 21.15 -21.80
N ASP A 256 -5.40 22.19 -22.57
CA ASP A 256 -4.91 23.55 -22.26
C ASP A 256 -5.54 24.10 -20.98
N GLU A 257 -6.77 23.67 -20.66
CA GLU A 257 -7.49 24.02 -19.43
C GLU A 257 -6.70 23.62 -18.17
N ASP A 258 -5.99 22.48 -18.22
CA ASP A 258 -5.15 22.04 -17.11
C ASP A 258 -4.01 23.02 -16.84
N LEU A 259 -3.41 23.57 -17.90
CA LEU A 259 -2.35 24.56 -17.76
C LEU A 259 -2.89 25.90 -17.25
N GLU A 260 -4.08 26.29 -17.71
CA GLU A 260 -4.74 27.52 -17.24
C GLU A 260 -5.07 27.47 -15.75
N VAL A 261 -5.44 26.31 -15.20
CA VAL A 261 -5.61 26.13 -13.75
C VAL A 261 -4.31 26.49 -13.02
N ILE A 262 -3.15 26.02 -13.49
CA ILE A 262 -1.85 26.34 -12.87
C ILE A 262 -1.52 27.83 -12.98
N ARG A 263 -1.74 28.45 -14.15
CA ARG A 263 -1.52 29.88 -14.36
C ARG A 263 -2.38 30.74 -13.44
N SER A 264 -3.63 30.32 -13.20
CA SER A 264 -4.59 31.05 -12.38
C SER A 264 -4.15 31.21 -10.92
N LEU A 265 -3.26 30.35 -10.40
CA LEU A 265 -2.75 30.44 -9.03
C LEU A 265 -2.08 31.79 -8.71
N SER A 266 -1.45 32.42 -9.71
CA SER A 266 -0.83 33.75 -9.57
C SER A 266 -1.83 34.90 -9.42
N LYS A 267 -3.09 34.69 -9.77
CA LYS A 267 -4.15 35.71 -9.77
C LYS A 267 -4.97 35.72 -8.49
N ALA A 268 -4.85 34.68 -7.67
CA ALA A 268 -5.67 34.45 -6.49
C ALA A 268 -4.92 34.80 -5.20
N SER A 269 -5.64 35.38 -4.23
CA SER A 269 -5.12 35.70 -2.90
C SER A 269 -6.16 35.35 -1.84
N PRO A 270 -5.80 34.63 -0.77
CA PRO A 270 -4.46 34.09 -0.49
C PRO A 270 -4.11 32.87 -1.36
N LEU A 271 -2.82 32.70 -1.68
CA LEU A 271 -2.32 31.57 -2.51
C LEU A 271 -2.71 30.20 -1.93
N GLU A 272 -2.76 30.08 -0.60
CA GLU A 272 -3.17 28.86 0.08
C GLU A 272 -4.59 28.41 -0.29
N LEU A 273 -5.54 29.34 -0.29
CA LEU A 273 -6.90 29.07 -0.73
C LEU A 273 -6.93 28.67 -2.20
N ALA A 274 -6.17 29.36 -3.05
CA ALA A 274 -6.10 29.07 -4.48
C ALA A 274 -5.64 27.63 -4.77
N ILE A 275 -4.59 27.17 -4.08
CA ILE A 275 -4.06 25.81 -4.25
C ILE A 275 -5.06 24.78 -3.74
N ILE A 276 -5.68 25.01 -2.58
CA ILE A 276 -6.63 24.08 -1.98
C ILE A 276 -7.90 23.95 -2.81
N ASP A 277 -8.45 25.06 -3.31
CA ASP A 277 -9.64 25.03 -4.16
C ASP A 277 -9.34 24.42 -5.53
N ALA A 278 -8.18 24.71 -6.14
CA ALA A 278 -7.78 24.05 -7.39
C ALA A 278 -7.64 22.53 -7.20
N ALA A 279 -7.06 22.10 -6.08
CA ALA A 279 -6.94 20.69 -5.71
C ALA A 279 -8.30 20.02 -5.49
N ASP A 280 -9.22 20.64 -4.75
CA ASP A 280 -10.57 20.10 -4.52
C ASP A 280 -11.41 20.07 -5.81
N ASN A 281 -11.34 21.12 -6.63
CA ASN A 281 -11.99 21.19 -7.94
C ASN A 281 -11.50 20.09 -8.87
N TRP A 282 -10.20 19.77 -8.85
CA TRP A 282 -9.66 18.63 -9.58
C TRP A 282 -10.30 17.31 -9.13
N VAL A 283 -10.50 17.11 -7.82
CA VAL A 283 -11.19 15.90 -7.32
C VAL A 283 -12.64 15.86 -7.78
N VAL A 284 -13.37 16.98 -7.69
CA VAL A 284 -14.77 17.07 -8.12
C VAL A 284 -14.90 16.77 -9.61
N ALA A 285 -14.03 17.35 -10.45
CA ALA A 285 -14.05 17.12 -11.89
C ALA A 285 -13.67 15.66 -12.26
N THR A 286 -12.71 15.06 -11.55
CA THR A 286 -12.18 13.73 -11.89
C THR A 286 -13.03 12.59 -11.33
N PHE A 287 -13.56 12.73 -10.12
CA PHE A 287 -14.23 11.66 -9.39
C PHE A 287 -15.73 11.91 -9.16
N LEU A 288 -16.25 13.09 -9.52
CA LEU A 288 -17.66 13.45 -9.36
C LEU A 288 -18.14 13.13 -7.95
N GLU A 289 -19.26 12.41 -7.82
CA GLU A 289 -19.86 12.01 -6.54
C GLU A 289 -18.99 11.05 -5.72
N VAL A 290 -18.07 10.31 -6.36
CA VAL A 290 -17.15 9.39 -5.67
C VAL A 290 -16.12 10.15 -4.86
N GLY A 291 -15.75 11.37 -5.29
CA GLY A 291 -14.83 12.28 -4.62
C GLY A 291 -15.47 13.00 -3.43
N ARG A 292 -15.86 12.27 -2.39
CA ARG A 292 -16.51 12.84 -1.20
C ARG A 292 -15.50 13.36 -0.17
N LEU A 293 -15.96 14.31 0.65
CA LEU A 293 -15.27 14.71 1.87
C LEU A 293 -15.19 13.54 2.87
N PRO A 294 -14.24 13.55 3.84
CA PRO A 294 -14.19 12.51 4.85
C PRO A 294 -15.46 12.57 5.69
N ASN A 295 -16.00 11.41 6.04
CA ASN A 295 -17.11 11.32 6.99
C ASN A 295 -16.61 11.64 8.41
N THR A 296 -17.53 11.71 9.38
CA THR A 296 -17.17 12.03 10.78
C THR A 296 -16.11 11.10 11.35
N ASN A 297 -16.21 9.79 11.13
CA ASN A 297 -15.26 8.81 11.67
C ASN A 297 -13.87 8.97 11.03
N GLU A 298 -13.81 9.06 9.69
CA GLU A 298 -12.57 9.28 8.95
C GLU A 298 -11.92 10.60 9.35
N TRP A 299 -12.71 11.65 9.55
CA TRP A 299 -12.21 12.95 9.97
C TRP A 299 -11.60 12.89 11.37
N GLU A 300 -12.29 12.28 12.34
CA GLU A 300 -11.74 12.09 13.69
C GLU A 300 -10.45 11.26 13.68
N GLN A 301 -10.38 10.24 12.83
CA GLN A 301 -9.16 9.45 12.65
C GLN A 301 -8.04 10.26 12.00
N LEU A 302 -8.30 11.01 10.94
CA LEU A 302 -7.29 11.84 10.24
C LEU A 302 -6.65 12.87 11.18
N LYS A 303 -7.44 13.45 12.09
CA LYS A 303 -6.95 14.40 13.11
C LYS A 303 -5.92 13.77 14.05
N LYS A 304 -6.08 12.48 14.39
CA LYS A 304 -5.28 11.78 15.40
C LYS A 304 -4.26 10.82 14.81
N SER A 305 -4.39 10.49 13.52
CA SER A 305 -3.54 9.51 12.83
C SER A 305 -2.08 9.91 12.93
N PRO A 306 -1.17 8.94 13.12
CA PRO A 306 0.27 9.21 13.05
C PRO A 306 0.72 9.62 11.65
N LEU A 307 -0.08 9.34 10.61
CA LEU A 307 0.25 9.61 9.20
C LEU A 307 1.67 9.12 8.87
N ASN A 308 1.97 7.88 9.25
CA ASN A 308 3.29 7.26 9.18
C ASN A 308 3.38 6.17 8.10
N GLY A 309 2.70 6.38 6.97
CA GLY A 309 2.73 5.45 5.84
C GLY A 309 4.15 5.08 5.42
N LYS A 310 4.37 3.80 5.07
CA LYS A 310 5.70 3.28 4.71
C LYS A 310 5.79 2.79 3.27
N ILE A 311 4.67 2.66 2.56
CA ILE A 311 4.61 2.03 1.24
C ILE A 311 4.17 3.02 0.17
N GLY A 312 4.22 2.62 -1.10
CA GLY A 312 3.51 3.35 -2.17
C GLY A 312 2.08 2.83 -2.29
N VAL A 313 1.10 3.72 -2.44
CA VAL A 313 -0.30 3.35 -2.70
C VAL A 313 -0.83 4.14 -3.88
N SER A 314 -1.28 3.43 -4.91
CA SER A 314 -1.84 4.04 -6.11
C SER A 314 -3.26 3.56 -6.38
N PRO A 315 -4.17 4.46 -6.78
CA PRO A 315 -5.52 4.08 -7.16
C PRO A 315 -5.49 3.32 -8.49
N ALA A 316 -6.17 2.17 -8.52
CA ALA A 316 -6.71 1.53 -9.72
C ALA A 316 -8.19 1.22 -9.44
N LEU A 317 -8.81 0.26 -10.15
CA LEU A 317 -10.11 -0.31 -9.72
C LEU A 317 -10.08 -0.85 -8.27
N GLN A 318 -8.87 -1.00 -7.70
CA GLN A 318 -8.51 -1.45 -6.36
C GLN A 318 -7.25 -0.69 -5.90
N TRP A 319 -6.87 -0.76 -4.63
CA TRP A 319 -5.55 -0.28 -4.23
C TRP A 319 -4.47 -1.14 -4.86
N ARG A 320 -3.45 -0.50 -5.41
CA ARG A 320 -2.18 -1.13 -5.75
C ARG A 320 -1.14 -0.69 -4.75
N TYR A 321 -0.76 -1.61 -3.88
CA TYR A 321 0.34 -1.42 -2.94
C TYR A 321 1.66 -1.72 -3.62
N ASN A 322 2.66 -0.90 -3.32
CA ASN A 322 4.04 -1.09 -3.71
C ASN A 322 4.91 -1.09 -2.45
N PHE A 323 5.40 -2.27 -2.09
CA PHE A 323 6.27 -2.51 -0.93
C PHE A 323 7.75 -2.27 -1.23
N GLY A 324 8.12 -1.81 -2.42
CA GLY A 324 9.50 -1.54 -2.80
C GLY A 324 10.24 -0.66 -1.77
N PRO A 325 9.64 0.40 -1.21
CA PRO A 325 10.26 1.19 -0.15
C PRO A 325 10.59 0.41 1.13
N LEU A 326 10.08 -0.79 1.35
CA LEU A 326 10.45 -1.61 2.52
C LEU A 326 11.71 -2.45 2.26
N PHE A 327 11.91 -2.88 1.02
CA PHE A 327 12.85 -3.95 0.67
C PHE A 327 13.99 -3.51 -0.27
N LYS A 328 13.88 -2.34 -0.92
CA LYS A 328 14.89 -1.87 -1.90
C LYS A 328 16.09 -1.13 -1.29
N PHE A 329 16.18 -1.04 0.03
CA PHE A 329 17.21 -0.20 0.66
C PHE A 329 18.63 -0.80 0.66
N GLU A 330 18.85 -1.98 0.08
CA GLU A 330 20.18 -2.61 0.03
C GLU A 330 20.88 -2.60 -1.35
N SER A 331 20.31 -1.97 -2.40
CA SER A 331 20.88 -2.10 -3.77
C SER A 331 21.36 -0.81 -4.43
N ASN A 332 21.76 0.21 -3.67
CA ASN A 332 22.21 1.50 -4.21
C ASN A 332 23.62 1.93 -3.73
N GLU A 333 24.49 1.00 -3.35
CA GLU A 333 25.92 1.29 -3.11
C GLU A 333 26.86 0.87 -4.26
N GLU A 334 26.36 0.27 -5.34
CA GLU A 334 27.21 -0.10 -6.48
C GLU A 334 26.50 0.22 -7.80
N GLU A 335 26.59 1.47 -8.25
CA GLU A 335 26.60 1.89 -9.66
C GLU A 335 26.79 3.42 -9.70
N GLU A 336 27.89 3.89 -9.13
CA GLU A 336 28.56 5.13 -9.59
C GLU A 336 29.81 4.70 -10.35
N GLU A 337 29.70 4.66 -11.68
CA GLU A 337 30.79 4.95 -12.63
C GLU A 337 30.23 5.45 -13.97
#